data_AF-A0A965XVA7-F1
#
_entry.id   AF-A0A965XVA7-F1
#
_cell.length_a   1.000
_cell.length_b   1.000
_cell.length_c   1.000
_cell.angle_alpha   90.00
_cell.angle_beta   90.00
_cell.angle_gamma   90.00
#
_symmetry.space_group_name_H-M   'P 1'
#
loop_
_entity.id
_entity.type
_entity.pdbx_description
1 polymer ?
#
loop_
_entity_poly.entity_id
_entity_poly.type
_entity_poly.pdbx_seq_one_letter_code
_entity_poly.pdbx_strand_id
1 'polypeptide(L)'
;MKENLIIIFGGSGDLTSRKLMPALYSLHEKSSSKFMVLAVGRTGFDNKTFREHLLSLGEYPSGGFLERVFYLQMDPSNGPDYHKLKERLEQFQQKEYLFYLATPPSLYEKIPLFLKEHKLNEGHKIIVEKPFGYDFESGRNMNLVLKESFKERQIYRIDHYLGKETVQNILALRFANTIFEPIWNRNYIDRVEITAVENMGIGSRGGFYDGVGALRDMVQNHLIQLLALVAMEPPVVFGEREFRDEVVKVYNSLKPLQKEEIPSRVVRGQYIEGEKKGVMAGAYR
;
A
#
# COMPACT_ATOMS: atom_id res chain seq x y z
N MET A 1 19.05 -17.20 -12.89
CA MET A 1 18.24 -16.10 -12.34
C MET A 1 17.33 -16.69 -11.28
N LYS A 2 17.29 -16.13 -10.07
CA LYS A 2 16.39 -16.60 -9.02
C LYS A 2 14.97 -16.27 -9.48
N GLU A 3 14.12 -17.27 -9.67
CA GLU A 3 12.70 -17.01 -9.84
C GLU A 3 12.15 -16.53 -8.50
N ASN A 4 11.34 -15.48 -8.52
CA ASN A 4 10.69 -14.96 -7.32
C ASN A 4 9.25 -15.47 -7.30
N LEU A 5 8.75 -15.84 -6.13
CA LEU A 5 7.34 -16.20 -5.95
C LEU A 5 6.63 -15.11 -5.15
N ILE A 6 5.58 -14.56 -5.74
CA ILE A 6 4.72 -13.54 -5.14
C ILE A 6 3.48 -14.26 -4.59
N ILE A 7 3.26 -14.18 -3.28
CA ILE A 7 2.13 -14.79 -2.61
C ILE A 7 1.14 -13.70 -2.26
N ILE A 8 -0.06 -13.74 -2.83
CA ILE A 8 -1.09 -12.72 -2.60
C ILE A 8 -2.16 -13.30 -1.69
N PHE A 9 -2.15 -12.92 -0.42
CA PHE A 9 -3.25 -13.19 0.50
C PHE A 9 -4.44 -12.30 0.13
N GLY A 10 -5.65 -12.88 0.07
CA GLY A 10 -6.82 -12.18 -0.50
C GLY A 10 -6.80 -12.22 -2.04
N GLY A 11 -6.30 -13.31 -2.60
CA GLY A 11 -6.08 -13.46 -4.04
C GLY A 11 -7.34 -13.37 -4.91
N SER A 12 -8.52 -13.61 -4.35
CA SER A 12 -9.83 -13.46 -5.02
C SER A 12 -10.54 -12.13 -4.71
N GLY A 13 -9.86 -11.19 -4.06
CA GLY A 13 -10.41 -9.89 -3.68
C GLY A 13 -10.32 -8.82 -4.78
N ASP A 14 -11.08 -7.73 -4.60
CA ASP A 14 -11.18 -6.61 -5.56
C ASP A 14 -9.83 -5.93 -5.85
N LEU A 15 -9.00 -5.71 -4.81
CA LEU A 15 -7.67 -5.14 -4.99
C LEU A 15 -6.79 -6.01 -5.90
N THR A 16 -6.86 -7.33 -5.71
CA THR A 16 -6.07 -8.28 -6.48
C THR A 16 -6.47 -8.26 -7.95
N SER A 17 -7.76 -8.34 -8.26
CA SER A 17 -8.24 -8.39 -9.64
C SER A 17 -8.11 -7.04 -10.37
N ARG A 18 -8.38 -5.92 -9.71
CA ARG A 18 -8.40 -4.59 -10.36
C ARG A 18 -7.05 -3.90 -10.42
N LYS A 19 -6.11 -4.24 -9.52
CA LYS A 19 -4.82 -3.55 -9.41
C LYS A 19 -3.63 -4.50 -9.49
N LEU A 20 -3.56 -5.52 -8.64
CA LEU A 20 -2.34 -6.33 -8.51
C LEU A 20 -2.11 -7.21 -9.74
N MET A 21 -3.09 -7.99 -10.18
CA MET A 21 -2.94 -8.87 -11.35
C MET A 21 -2.66 -8.10 -12.64
N PRO A 22 -3.37 -6.99 -12.95
CA PRO A 22 -3.01 -6.15 -14.10
C PRO A 22 -1.60 -5.55 -14.01
N ALA A 23 -1.16 -5.11 -12.83
CA ALA A 23 0.19 -4.57 -12.64
C ALA A 23 1.27 -5.65 -12.83
N LEU A 24 1.04 -6.87 -12.32
CA LEU A 24 1.93 -8.00 -12.50
C LEU A 24 1.97 -8.46 -13.96
N TYR A 25 0.82 -8.47 -14.66
CA TYR A 25 0.79 -8.72 -16.09
C TYR A 25 1.60 -7.67 -16.86
N SER A 26 1.44 -6.38 -16.55
CA SER A 26 2.25 -5.32 -17.17
C SER A 26 3.74 -5.49 -16.90
N LEU A 27 4.13 -5.95 -15.70
CA LEU A 27 5.52 -6.26 -15.36
C LEU A 27 6.06 -7.46 -16.14
N HIS A 28 5.24 -8.49 -16.34
CA HIS A 28 5.58 -9.66 -17.17
C HIS A 28 5.84 -9.26 -18.62
N GLU A 29 5.02 -8.38 -19.19
CA GLU A 29 5.19 -7.91 -20.57
C GLU A 29 6.41 -7.00 -20.75
N LYS A 30 6.70 -6.15 -19.75
CA LYS A 30 7.75 -5.12 -19.85
C LYS A 30 9.13 -5.61 -19.41
N SER A 31 9.22 -6.75 -18.74
CA SER A 31 10.48 -7.21 -18.14
C SER A 31 10.76 -8.66 -18.44
N SER A 32 12.03 -9.00 -18.66
CA SER A 32 12.49 -10.39 -18.83
C SER A 32 12.47 -11.20 -17.51
N SER A 33 12.08 -10.58 -16.40
CA SER A 33 12.03 -11.23 -15.08
C SER A 33 10.96 -12.30 -15.06
N LYS A 34 11.37 -13.54 -14.82
CA LYS A 34 10.45 -14.65 -14.60
C LYS A 34 10.08 -14.71 -13.13
N PHE A 35 8.79 -14.59 -12.83
CA PHE A 35 8.23 -14.78 -11.51
C PHE A 35 6.97 -15.63 -11.58
N MET A 36 6.58 -16.18 -10.44
CA MET A 36 5.32 -16.91 -10.27
C MET A 36 4.43 -16.17 -9.28
N VAL A 37 3.13 -16.43 -9.37
CA VAL A 37 2.13 -15.86 -8.47
C VAL A 37 1.34 -16.98 -7.82
N LEU A 38 1.28 -16.99 -6.49
CA LEU A 38 0.39 -17.84 -5.71
C LEU A 38 -0.67 -16.97 -5.03
N ALA A 39 -1.88 -16.99 -5.57
CA ALA A 39 -3.03 -16.38 -4.92
C ALA A 39 -3.55 -17.29 -3.80
N VAL A 40 -3.85 -16.71 -2.64
CA VAL A 40 -4.36 -17.43 -1.46
C VAL A 40 -5.70 -16.83 -1.05
N GLY A 41 -6.72 -17.68 -0.87
CA GLY A 41 -8.03 -17.22 -0.44
C GLY A 41 -8.99 -18.35 -0.07
N ARG A 42 -10.17 -17.96 0.43
CA ARG A 42 -11.19 -18.91 0.93
C ARG A 42 -12.07 -19.49 -0.18
N THR A 43 -12.19 -18.79 -1.31
CA THR A 43 -13.04 -19.19 -2.42
C THR A 43 -12.58 -20.55 -2.97
N GLY A 44 -13.54 -21.42 -3.28
CA GLY A 44 -13.29 -22.78 -3.77
C GLY A 44 -12.79 -22.83 -5.21
N PHE A 45 -11.69 -22.15 -5.50
CA PHE A 45 -11.02 -22.25 -6.78
C PHE A 45 -9.88 -23.26 -6.75
N ASP A 46 -9.67 -23.92 -7.89
CA ASP A 46 -8.42 -24.54 -8.27
C ASP A 46 -7.63 -23.63 -9.23
N ASN A 47 -6.46 -24.09 -9.70
CA ASN A 47 -5.65 -23.29 -10.63
C ASN A 47 -6.42 -22.94 -11.93
N LYS A 48 -7.25 -23.85 -12.45
CA LYS A 48 -7.93 -23.68 -13.73
C LYS A 48 -9.06 -22.66 -13.60
N THR A 49 -9.96 -22.90 -12.66
CA THR A 49 -11.11 -22.03 -12.36
C THR A 49 -10.67 -20.65 -11.89
N PHE A 50 -9.56 -20.53 -11.17
CA PHE A 50 -9.00 -19.22 -10.81
C PHE A 50 -8.51 -18.43 -12.03
N ARG A 51 -7.84 -19.09 -12.99
CA ARG A 51 -7.40 -18.44 -14.24
C ARG A 51 -8.58 -18.02 -15.10
N GLU A 52 -9.62 -18.85 -15.20
CA GLU A 52 -10.88 -18.51 -15.86
C GLU A 52 -11.56 -17.31 -15.20
N HIS A 53 -11.56 -17.25 -13.87
CA HIS A 53 -12.06 -16.09 -13.13
C HIS A 53 -11.25 -14.81 -13.39
N LEU A 54 -9.92 -14.89 -13.49
CA LEU A 54 -9.10 -13.73 -13.85
C LEU A 54 -9.44 -13.25 -15.27
N LEU A 55 -9.56 -14.16 -16.23
CA LEU A 55 -9.94 -13.84 -17.61
C LEU A 55 -11.31 -13.19 -17.74
N SER A 56 -12.25 -13.48 -16.83
CA SER A 56 -13.57 -12.82 -16.85
C SER A 56 -13.55 -11.40 -16.26
N LEU A 57 -12.52 -11.04 -15.51
CA LEU A 57 -12.36 -9.73 -14.86
C LEU A 57 -11.43 -8.78 -15.59
N GLY A 58 -10.65 -9.26 -16.57
CA GLY A 58 -9.73 -8.44 -17.32
C GLY A 58 -9.12 -9.16 -18.51
N GLU A 59 -8.49 -8.38 -19.38
CA GLU A 59 -7.83 -8.91 -20.57
C GLU A 59 -6.38 -9.28 -20.25
N TYR A 60 -6.09 -10.57 -20.31
CA TYR A 60 -4.74 -11.11 -20.23
C TYR A 60 -4.42 -11.83 -21.55
N PRO A 61 -3.97 -11.10 -22.59
CA PRO A 61 -3.58 -11.68 -23.86
C PRO A 61 -2.69 -12.92 -23.72
N SER A 62 -2.84 -13.87 -24.64
CA SER A 62 -2.10 -15.13 -24.63
C SER A 62 -0.58 -14.90 -24.67
N GLY A 63 0.10 -15.13 -23.54
CA GLY A 63 1.53 -14.81 -23.35
C GLY A 63 2.20 -15.55 -22.19
N GLY A 64 1.64 -16.68 -21.75
CA GLY A 64 2.23 -17.54 -20.71
C GLY A 64 2.18 -17.00 -19.27
N PHE A 65 1.72 -15.75 -19.03
CA PHE A 65 1.59 -15.19 -17.68
C PHE A 65 0.67 -16.04 -16.79
N LEU A 66 -0.55 -16.35 -17.25
CA LEU A 66 -1.52 -17.12 -16.47
C LEU A 66 -1.04 -18.53 -16.14
N GLU A 67 -0.13 -19.12 -16.94
CA GLU A 67 0.46 -20.43 -16.66
C GLU A 67 1.31 -20.42 -15.38
N ARG A 68 1.83 -19.24 -15.01
CA ARG A 68 2.63 -18.98 -13.80
C ARG A 68 1.78 -18.49 -12.63
N VAL A 69 0.46 -18.40 -12.81
CA VAL A 69 -0.49 -18.03 -11.77
C VAL A 69 -1.13 -19.29 -11.20
N PHE A 70 -1.04 -19.44 -9.89
CA PHE A 70 -1.56 -20.56 -9.12
C PHE A 70 -2.50 -20.06 -8.02
N TYR A 71 -3.36 -20.95 -7.53
CA TYR A 71 -4.26 -20.68 -6.43
C TYR A 71 -4.07 -21.73 -5.32
N LEU A 72 -4.20 -21.27 -4.07
CA LEU A 72 -4.29 -22.11 -2.89
C LEU A 72 -5.54 -21.72 -2.10
N GLN A 73 -6.47 -22.67 -1.99
CA GLN A 73 -7.62 -22.52 -1.11
C GLN A 73 -7.19 -22.72 0.35
N MET A 74 -7.30 -21.67 1.15
CA MET A 74 -6.90 -21.64 2.56
C MET A 74 -7.58 -20.46 3.26
N ASP A 75 -7.90 -20.58 4.56
CA ASP A 75 -8.31 -19.42 5.35
C ASP A 75 -7.08 -18.71 5.96
N PRO A 76 -6.72 -17.49 5.52
CA PRO A 76 -5.57 -16.78 6.06
C PRO A 76 -5.69 -16.42 7.55
N SER A 77 -6.90 -16.48 8.10
CA SER A 77 -7.18 -16.24 9.52
C SER A 77 -7.03 -17.48 10.41
N ASN A 78 -6.86 -18.66 9.81
CA ASN A 78 -6.76 -19.94 10.49
C ASN A 78 -5.28 -20.40 10.55
N GLY A 79 -4.66 -20.30 11.73
CA GLY A 79 -3.24 -20.66 11.93
C GLY A 79 -2.89 -22.09 11.48
N PRO A 80 -3.64 -23.13 11.89
CA PRO A 80 -3.44 -24.51 11.45
C PRO A 80 -3.37 -24.71 9.93
N ASP A 81 -4.04 -23.86 9.14
CA ASP A 81 -4.12 -24.01 7.68
C ASP A 81 -2.79 -23.70 6.98
N TYR A 82 -1.83 -23.04 7.65
CA TYR A 82 -0.54 -22.64 7.08
C TYR A 82 0.41 -23.81 6.78
N HIS A 83 0.14 -25.03 7.28
CA HIS A 83 0.84 -26.22 6.79
C HIS A 83 0.63 -26.43 5.29
N LYS A 84 -0.58 -26.18 4.78
CA LYS A 84 -0.91 -26.27 3.34
C LYS A 84 -0.10 -25.28 2.53
N LEU A 85 0.07 -24.06 3.04
CA LEU A 85 0.89 -23.04 2.41
C LEU A 85 2.35 -23.50 2.35
N LYS A 86 2.89 -24.00 3.47
CA LYS A 86 4.27 -24.50 3.52
C LYS A 86 4.51 -25.62 2.51
N GLU A 87 3.66 -26.65 2.50
CA GLU A 87 3.75 -27.77 1.55
C GLU A 87 3.67 -27.28 0.10
N ARG A 88 2.77 -26.33 -0.18
CA ARG A 88 2.62 -25.75 -1.51
C ARG A 88 3.85 -24.96 -1.93
N LEU A 89 4.48 -24.23 -1.02
CA LEU A 89 5.71 -23.46 -1.28
C LEU A 89 6.93 -24.37 -1.55
N GLU A 90 7.04 -25.50 -0.84
CA GLU A 90 8.10 -26.49 -1.04
C GLU A 90 8.09 -27.06 -2.48
N GLN A 91 6.93 -27.16 -3.12
CA GLN A 91 6.79 -27.60 -4.52
C GLN A 91 7.39 -26.62 -5.53
N PHE A 92 7.46 -25.33 -5.20
CA PHE A 92 7.98 -24.32 -6.12
C PHE A 92 9.51 -24.19 -6.05
N GLN A 93 10.16 -24.70 -4.99
CA GLN A 93 11.61 -24.67 -4.77
C GLN A 93 12.25 -23.28 -4.93
N GLN A 94 11.51 -22.21 -4.60
CA GLN A 94 11.99 -20.85 -4.78
C GLN A 94 12.81 -20.37 -3.60
N LYS A 95 13.75 -19.45 -3.87
CA LYS A 95 14.68 -18.93 -2.87
C LYS A 95 14.14 -17.71 -2.11
N GLU A 96 13.24 -16.95 -2.72
CA GLU A 96 12.73 -15.69 -2.16
C GLU A 96 11.22 -15.57 -2.38
N TYR A 97 10.49 -15.39 -1.27
CA TYR A 97 9.06 -15.15 -1.24
C TYR A 97 8.76 -13.68 -0.96
N LEU A 98 7.75 -13.16 -1.66
CA LEU A 98 7.15 -11.85 -1.43
C LEU A 98 5.69 -12.03 -1.04
N PHE A 99 5.37 -11.86 0.23
CA PHE A 99 4.00 -11.95 0.76
C PHE A 99 3.29 -10.61 0.61
N TYR A 100 2.20 -10.55 -0.14
CA TYR A 100 1.35 -9.37 -0.29
C TYR A 100 0.06 -9.56 0.50
N LEU A 101 -0.22 -8.68 1.46
CA LEU A 101 -1.44 -8.70 2.24
C LEU A 101 -2.54 -7.86 1.56
N ALA A 102 -3.23 -8.44 0.57
CA ALA A 102 -4.42 -7.86 -0.04
C ALA A 102 -5.69 -8.28 0.73
N THR A 103 -5.63 -8.19 2.06
CA THR A 103 -6.65 -8.69 3.00
C THR A 103 -7.23 -7.56 3.84
N PRO A 104 -8.37 -7.78 4.52
CA PRO A 104 -8.86 -6.83 5.52
C PRO A 104 -7.83 -6.56 6.63
N PRO A 105 -7.83 -5.35 7.25
CA PRO A 105 -6.84 -4.97 8.26
C PRO A 105 -6.80 -5.87 9.49
N SER A 106 -7.91 -6.54 9.82
CA SER A 106 -7.98 -7.50 10.92
C SER A 106 -7.04 -8.71 10.78
N LEU A 107 -6.47 -8.92 9.59
CA LEU A 107 -5.50 -9.99 9.31
C LEU A 107 -4.05 -9.52 9.28
N TYR A 108 -3.78 -8.20 9.32
CA TYR A 108 -2.41 -7.67 9.25
C TYR A 108 -1.55 -8.01 10.46
N GLU A 109 -2.16 -8.31 11.61
CA GLU A 109 -1.44 -8.82 12.78
C GLU A 109 -1.35 -10.35 12.79
N LYS A 110 -2.36 -11.04 12.25
CA LYS A 110 -2.44 -12.51 12.29
C LYS A 110 -1.50 -13.18 11.30
N ILE A 111 -1.52 -12.74 10.04
CA ILE A 111 -0.77 -13.38 8.95
C ILE A 111 0.75 -13.38 9.24
N PRO A 112 1.38 -12.26 9.65
CA PRO A 112 2.80 -12.26 10.00
C PRO A 112 3.16 -13.24 11.12
N LEU A 113 2.31 -13.35 12.15
CA LEU A 113 2.52 -14.28 13.27
C LEU A 113 2.45 -15.74 12.80
N PHE A 114 1.45 -16.10 12.00
CA PHE A 114 1.32 -17.45 11.47
C PHE A 114 2.46 -17.81 10.50
N LEU A 115 2.90 -16.86 9.67
CA LEU A 115 4.09 -17.03 8.82
C LEU A 115 5.34 -17.30 9.69
N LYS A 116 5.52 -16.58 10.80
CA LYS A 116 6.63 -16.80 11.73
C LYS A 116 6.55 -18.16 12.42
N GLU A 117 5.38 -18.54 12.93
CA GLU A 117 5.13 -19.82 13.59
C GLU A 117 5.51 -21.01 12.69
N HIS A 118 5.21 -20.91 11.40
CA HIS A 118 5.52 -21.93 10.40
C HIS A 118 6.91 -21.77 9.76
N LYS A 119 7.74 -20.82 10.23
CA LYS A 119 9.09 -20.50 9.73
C LYS A 119 9.12 -20.10 8.25
N LEU A 120 8.07 -19.43 7.78
CA LEU A 120 7.92 -18.94 6.41
C LEU A 120 8.34 -17.46 6.25
N ASN A 121 8.84 -16.81 7.29
CA ASN A 121 9.21 -15.39 7.33
C ASN A 121 10.71 -15.11 7.08
N GLU A 122 11.59 -16.08 7.36
CA GLU A 122 13.04 -15.88 7.33
C GLU A 122 13.57 -15.66 5.90
N GLY A 123 14.28 -14.56 5.66
CA GLY A 123 14.84 -14.24 4.34
C GLY A 123 13.81 -13.78 3.30
N HIS A 124 12.55 -13.62 3.68
CA HIS A 124 11.44 -13.26 2.80
C HIS A 124 10.90 -11.86 3.08
N LYS A 125 10.12 -11.30 2.17
CA LYS A 125 9.60 -9.92 2.27
C LYS A 125 8.07 -9.94 2.43
N ILE A 126 7.54 -8.93 3.10
CA ILE A 126 6.11 -8.74 3.30
C ILE A 126 5.70 -7.34 2.87
N ILE A 127 4.58 -7.23 2.16
CA ILE A 127 3.93 -6.01 1.73
C ILE A 127 2.61 -5.90 2.49
N VAL A 128 2.41 -4.77 3.16
CA VAL A 128 1.21 -4.46 3.95
C VAL A 128 0.56 -3.20 3.40
N GLU A 129 -0.74 -3.25 3.16
CA GLU A 129 -1.56 -2.14 2.67
C GLU A 129 -2.10 -1.27 3.80
N LYS A 130 -2.55 -0.06 3.47
CA LYS A 130 -3.30 0.78 4.42
C LYS A 130 -4.67 0.16 4.74
N PRO A 131 -5.31 0.49 5.88
CA PRO A 131 -4.85 1.35 6.99
C PRO A 131 -3.81 0.69 7.92
N PHE A 132 -2.90 1.51 8.47
CA PHE A 132 -1.90 1.11 9.48
C PHE A 132 -2.40 1.44 10.90
N GLY A 133 -3.41 0.69 11.36
CA GLY A 133 -4.18 1.04 12.56
C GLY A 133 -5.23 2.13 12.30
N TYR A 134 -6.02 2.45 13.31
CA TYR A 134 -7.08 3.48 13.29
C TYR A 134 -6.78 4.67 14.22
N ASP A 135 -5.75 4.51 15.05
CA ASP A 135 -5.17 5.52 15.92
C ASP A 135 -3.68 5.19 16.17
N PHE A 136 -3.02 6.00 16.99
CA PHE A 136 -1.61 5.86 17.30
C PHE A 136 -1.28 4.52 17.98
N GLU A 137 -2.04 4.10 18.98
CA GLU A 137 -1.75 2.88 19.75
C GLU A 137 -1.99 1.61 18.92
N SER A 138 -3.08 1.56 18.14
CA SER A 138 -3.33 0.45 17.21
C SER A 138 -2.27 0.37 16.11
N GLY A 139 -1.83 1.50 15.56
CA GLY A 139 -0.73 1.54 14.59
C GLY A 139 0.59 1.08 15.19
N ARG A 140 0.87 1.47 16.44
CA ARG A 140 2.05 1.04 17.19
C ARG A 140 2.03 -0.47 17.46
N ASN A 141 0.89 -1.01 17.90
CA ASN A 141 0.71 -2.45 18.13
C ASN A 141 0.95 -3.24 16.84
N MET A 142 0.31 -2.84 15.74
CA MET A 142 0.50 -3.50 14.45
C MET A 142 1.97 -3.45 14.00
N ASN A 143 2.65 -2.33 14.21
CA ASN A 143 4.07 -2.20 13.90
C ASN A 143 4.95 -3.12 14.77
N LEU A 144 4.63 -3.30 16.06
CA LEU A 144 5.34 -4.24 16.93
C LEU A 144 5.19 -5.67 16.41
N VAL A 145 3.96 -6.11 16.11
CA VAL A 145 3.69 -7.45 15.58
C VAL A 145 4.46 -7.72 14.28
N LEU A 146 4.49 -6.74 13.37
CA LEU A 146 5.27 -6.84 12.14
C LEU A 146 6.77 -6.97 12.42
N LYS A 147 7.32 -6.18 13.35
CA LYS A 147 8.75 -6.21 13.71
C LYS A 147 9.16 -7.45 14.51
N GLU A 148 8.24 -8.06 15.24
CA GLU A 148 8.44 -9.35 15.88
C GLU A 148 8.51 -10.49 14.85
N SER A 149 7.84 -10.32 13.71
CA SER A 149 7.74 -11.33 12.66
C SER A 149 8.77 -11.16 11.54
N PHE A 150 9.13 -9.93 11.20
CA PHE A 150 10.03 -9.58 10.10
C PHE A 150 11.01 -8.50 10.52
N LYS A 151 12.23 -8.52 9.96
CA LYS A 151 13.17 -7.39 10.12
C LYS A 151 12.64 -6.19 9.35
N GLU A 152 12.97 -4.98 9.78
CA GLU A 152 12.45 -3.74 9.16
C GLU A 152 12.69 -3.68 7.63
N ARG A 153 13.87 -4.12 7.15
CA ARG A 153 14.20 -4.19 5.71
C ARG A 153 13.37 -5.19 4.89
N GLN A 154 12.60 -6.05 5.56
CA GLN A 154 11.73 -7.05 4.93
C GLN A 154 10.28 -6.53 4.83
N ILE A 155 9.95 -5.41 5.49
CA ILE A 155 8.58 -4.90 5.61
C ILE A 155 8.40 -3.71 4.66
N TYR A 156 7.50 -3.85 3.71
CA TYR A 156 7.12 -2.81 2.76
C TYR A 156 5.70 -2.34 3.09
N ARG A 157 5.59 -1.11 3.57
CA ARG A 157 4.31 -0.48 3.92
C ARG A 157 3.87 0.37 2.74
N ILE A 158 2.74 0.04 2.12
CA ILE A 158 2.29 0.72 0.90
C ILE A 158 1.62 2.04 1.23
N ASP A 159 2.16 3.10 0.65
CA ASP A 159 1.43 4.30 0.29
C ASP A 159 1.55 4.50 -1.23
N HIS A 160 0.45 4.27 -1.94
CA HIS A 160 0.45 4.30 -3.41
C HIS A 160 0.71 5.70 -3.99
N TYR A 161 0.62 6.78 -3.20
CA TYR A 161 0.99 8.12 -3.68
C TYR A 161 2.49 8.22 -3.94
N LEU A 162 3.32 7.55 -3.14
CA LEU A 162 4.78 7.51 -3.32
C LEU A 162 5.20 6.80 -4.63
N GLY A 163 4.31 5.99 -5.21
CA GLY A 163 4.51 5.34 -6.50
C GLY A 163 4.12 6.20 -7.71
N LYS A 164 3.53 7.39 -7.51
CA LYS A 164 3.15 8.28 -8.61
C LYS A 164 4.40 8.97 -9.16
N GLU A 165 4.55 8.97 -10.48
CA GLU A 165 5.69 9.60 -11.17
C GLU A 165 5.86 11.07 -10.80
N THR A 166 4.77 11.84 -10.76
CA THR A 166 4.80 13.26 -10.39
C THR A 166 5.26 13.49 -8.95
N VAL A 167 5.00 12.54 -8.04
CA VAL A 167 5.44 12.62 -6.65
C VAL A 167 6.94 12.33 -6.56
N GLN A 168 7.44 11.34 -7.30
CA GLN A 168 8.88 11.06 -7.38
C GLN A 168 9.65 12.22 -8.02
N ASN A 169 9.04 12.91 -9.00
CA ASN A 169 9.64 14.06 -9.67
C ASN A 169 9.87 15.26 -8.74
N ILE A 170 9.22 15.35 -7.57
CA ILE A 170 9.52 16.38 -6.57
C ILE A 170 10.99 16.31 -6.15
N LEU A 171 11.54 15.11 -5.97
CA LEU A 171 12.92 14.92 -5.56
C LEU A 171 13.90 15.35 -6.66
N ALA A 172 13.62 14.97 -7.91
CA ALA A 172 14.42 15.40 -9.06
C ALA A 172 14.37 16.93 -9.22
N LEU A 173 13.19 17.53 -9.10
CA LEU A 173 13.02 18.98 -9.17
C LEU A 173 13.86 19.70 -8.12
N ARG A 174 13.80 19.26 -6.86
CA ARG A 174 14.48 19.94 -5.74
C ARG A 174 15.98 19.72 -5.71
N PHE A 175 16.45 18.51 -5.98
CA PHE A 175 17.83 18.12 -5.67
C PHE A 175 18.72 17.94 -6.92
N ALA A 176 18.14 17.81 -8.12
CA ALA A 176 18.91 17.72 -9.36
C ALA A 176 19.07 19.07 -10.08
N ASN A 177 18.46 20.15 -9.57
CA ASN A 177 18.44 21.45 -10.20
C ASN A 177 18.99 22.53 -9.27
N THR A 178 20.16 23.06 -9.60
CA THR A 178 20.86 24.11 -8.82
C THR A 178 20.08 25.41 -8.72
N ILE A 179 19.11 25.66 -9.61
CA ILE A 179 18.25 26.86 -9.57
C ILE A 179 17.22 26.81 -8.43
N PHE A 180 16.78 25.61 -8.02
CA PHE A 180 15.73 25.47 -7.02
C PHE A 180 16.29 25.37 -5.60
N GLU A 181 17.45 24.75 -5.42
CA GLU A 181 18.11 24.60 -4.11
C GLU A 181 18.19 25.92 -3.29
N PRO A 182 18.72 27.04 -3.81
CA PRO A 182 18.90 28.26 -3.00
C PRO A 182 17.59 28.97 -2.64
N ILE A 183 16.51 28.70 -3.38
CA ILE A 183 15.20 29.33 -3.18
C ILE A 183 14.22 28.42 -2.44
N TRP A 184 14.58 27.18 -2.14
CA TRP A 184 13.69 26.23 -1.47
C TRP A 184 13.71 26.38 0.06
N ASN A 185 13.46 27.59 0.57
CA ASN A 185 13.47 27.88 2.00
C ASN A 185 12.58 29.09 2.37
N ARG A 186 12.41 29.31 3.68
CA ARG A 186 11.57 30.37 4.27
C ARG A 186 11.89 31.81 3.85
N ASN A 187 13.06 32.07 3.26
CA ASN A 187 13.41 33.41 2.79
C ASN A 187 12.79 33.74 1.42
N TYR A 188 12.36 32.72 0.67
CA TYR A 188 11.83 32.86 -0.69
C TYR A 188 10.44 32.23 -0.86
N ILE A 189 10.09 31.23 -0.03
CA ILE A 189 8.78 30.59 -0.03
C ILE A 189 7.90 31.23 1.04
N ASP A 190 6.81 31.86 0.60
CA ASP A 190 5.76 32.40 1.48
C ASP A 190 4.89 31.29 2.08
N ARG A 191 4.39 30.37 1.23
CA ARG A 191 3.55 29.24 1.65
C ARG A 191 3.67 28.03 0.73
N VAL A 192 3.42 26.86 1.31
CA VAL A 192 3.23 25.59 0.59
C VAL A 192 1.79 25.14 0.78
N GLU A 193 1.11 24.86 -0.33
CA GLU A 193 -0.26 24.33 -0.32
C GLU A 193 -0.26 22.93 -0.95
N ILE A 194 -0.81 21.95 -0.23
CA ILE A 194 -0.95 20.58 -0.71
C ILE A 194 -2.43 20.26 -0.79
N THR A 195 -2.92 20.09 -2.01
CA THR A 195 -4.33 19.92 -2.31
C THR A 195 -4.59 18.57 -2.95
N ALA A 196 -5.50 17.79 -2.37
CA ALA A 196 -6.04 16.57 -2.97
C ALA A 196 -7.55 16.73 -3.13
N VAL A 197 -8.00 16.65 -4.38
CA VAL A 197 -9.41 16.80 -4.76
C VAL A 197 -9.87 15.51 -5.41
N GLU A 198 -10.97 14.97 -4.92
CA GLU A 198 -11.64 13.82 -5.52
C GLU A 198 -12.95 14.28 -6.15
N ASN A 199 -13.16 13.88 -7.40
CA ASN A 199 -14.38 14.20 -8.13
C ASN A 199 -15.48 13.16 -7.91
N MET A 200 -15.25 12.14 -7.08
CA MET A 200 -16.21 11.06 -6.82
C MET A 200 -16.79 11.23 -5.42
N GLY A 201 -18.11 11.05 -5.30
CA GLY A 201 -18.77 10.94 -3.99
C GLY A 201 -18.48 9.59 -3.33
N ILE A 202 -19.06 9.37 -2.16
CA ILE A 202 -18.68 8.22 -1.33
C ILE A 202 -19.02 6.84 -1.92
N GLY A 203 -20.04 6.78 -2.79
CA GLY A 203 -20.48 5.55 -3.45
C GLY A 203 -20.81 4.44 -2.43
N SER A 204 -20.38 3.21 -2.72
CA SER A 204 -20.61 2.05 -1.85
C SER A 204 -19.70 1.97 -0.60
N ARG A 205 -18.76 2.91 -0.43
CA ARG A 205 -17.78 2.89 0.68
C ARG A 205 -18.26 3.59 1.95
N GLY A 206 -19.50 4.08 1.98
CA GLY A 206 -20.05 4.89 3.08
C GLY A 206 -19.87 4.25 4.46
N GLY A 207 -20.27 2.98 4.62
CA GLY A 207 -20.18 2.29 5.91
C GLY A 207 -18.76 2.16 6.48
N PHE A 208 -17.74 2.04 5.62
CA PHE A 208 -16.35 2.04 6.06
C PHE A 208 -15.83 3.47 6.31
N TYR A 209 -16.13 4.39 5.39
CA TYR A 209 -15.58 5.74 5.42
C TYR A 209 -16.10 6.58 6.58
N ASP A 210 -17.30 6.30 7.09
CA ASP A 210 -17.87 7.02 8.24
C ASP A 210 -17.02 6.87 9.51
N GLY A 211 -16.38 5.71 9.70
CA GLY A 211 -15.43 5.47 10.79
C GLY A 211 -14.02 6.05 10.55
N VAL A 212 -13.70 6.43 9.31
CA VAL A 212 -12.34 6.83 8.90
C VAL A 212 -12.25 8.35 8.69
N GLY A 213 -13.09 8.88 7.80
CA GLY A 213 -13.12 10.28 7.37
C GLY A 213 -11.89 10.71 6.56
N ALA A 214 -11.98 11.90 5.95
CA ALA A 214 -10.92 12.43 5.08
C ALA A 214 -9.56 12.57 5.79
N LEU A 215 -9.57 12.89 7.10
CA LEU A 215 -8.35 13.04 7.88
C LEU A 215 -7.50 11.76 7.91
N ARG A 216 -8.13 10.60 8.15
CA ARG A 216 -7.40 9.32 8.17
C ARG A 216 -7.23 8.72 6.78
N ASP A 217 -8.19 8.92 5.87
CA ASP A 217 -8.11 8.29 4.55
C ASP A 217 -7.09 8.97 3.62
N MET A 218 -6.88 10.29 3.78
CA MET A 218 -6.07 11.11 2.87
C MET A 218 -4.95 11.89 3.55
N VAL A 219 -5.23 12.54 4.69
CA VAL A 219 -4.26 13.47 5.30
C VAL A 219 -3.15 12.72 6.03
N GLN A 220 -3.53 11.75 6.89
CA GLN A 220 -2.61 11.01 7.74
C GLN A 220 -1.61 10.15 6.96
N ASN A 221 -1.92 9.78 5.72
CA ASN A 221 -1.07 8.97 4.85
C ASN A 221 -0.51 9.82 3.69
N HIS A 222 -1.30 10.06 2.65
CA HIS A 222 -0.85 10.61 1.38
C HIS A 222 -0.30 12.02 1.53
N LEU A 223 -1.05 12.92 2.18
CA LEU A 223 -0.64 14.33 2.24
C LEU A 223 0.55 14.55 3.18
N ILE A 224 0.64 13.81 4.29
CA ILE A 224 1.80 13.92 5.17
C ILE A 224 3.07 13.38 4.51
N GLN A 225 2.96 12.35 3.66
CA GLN A 225 4.07 11.88 2.84
C GLN A 225 4.50 12.93 1.81
N LEU A 226 3.56 13.57 1.11
CA LEU A 226 3.89 14.67 0.19
C LEU A 226 4.54 15.84 0.91
N LEU A 227 4.05 16.20 2.10
CA LEU A 227 4.66 17.22 2.95
C LEU A 227 6.12 16.88 3.26
N ALA A 228 6.41 15.64 3.64
CA ALA A 228 7.79 15.21 3.88
C ALA A 228 8.67 15.35 2.64
N LEU A 229 8.21 14.91 1.47
CA LEU A 229 8.99 15.03 0.23
C LEU A 229 9.25 16.49 -0.17
N VAL A 230 8.30 17.38 0.13
CA VAL A 230 8.43 18.82 -0.14
C VAL A 230 9.35 19.51 0.87
N ALA A 231 9.37 19.07 2.13
CA ALA A 231 10.05 19.77 3.22
C ALA A 231 11.40 19.15 3.64
N MET A 232 11.68 17.89 3.29
CA MET A 232 12.91 17.19 3.70
C MET A 232 14.16 17.87 3.15
N GLU A 233 15.27 17.78 3.88
CA GLU A 233 16.58 18.18 3.38
C GLU A 233 17.08 17.20 2.30
N PRO A 234 18.05 17.59 1.44
CA PRO A 234 18.67 16.65 0.52
C PRO A 234 19.37 15.53 1.30
N PRO A 235 19.11 14.25 0.98
CA PRO A 235 19.80 13.15 1.62
C PRO A 235 21.28 13.14 1.18
N VAL A 236 22.19 12.77 2.08
CA VAL A 236 23.64 12.72 1.79
C VAL A 236 23.94 11.77 0.62
N VAL A 237 23.20 10.67 0.55
CA VAL A 237 23.19 9.72 -0.56
C VAL A 237 21.74 9.28 -0.78
N PHE A 238 21.36 9.01 -2.02
CA PHE A 238 20.06 8.40 -2.36
C PHE A 238 20.03 6.90 -1.99
N GLY A 239 20.15 6.61 -0.70
CA GLY A 239 19.95 5.29 -0.11
C GLY A 239 18.62 5.18 0.63
N GLU A 240 18.10 3.96 0.80
CA GLU A 240 16.80 3.72 1.47
C GLU A 240 16.77 4.33 2.88
N ARG A 241 17.85 4.15 3.65
CA ARG A 241 17.92 4.59 5.04
C ARG A 241 18.06 6.11 5.14
N GLU A 242 19.00 6.68 4.40
CA GLU A 242 19.30 8.10 4.40
C GLU A 242 18.07 8.91 3.98
N PHE A 243 17.35 8.42 2.98
CA PHE A 243 16.08 9.01 2.56
C PHE A 243 15.03 8.99 3.68
N ARG A 244 14.87 7.84 4.35
CA ARG A 244 13.92 7.70 5.48
C ARG A 244 14.29 8.61 6.65
N ASP A 245 15.59 8.77 6.93
CA ASP A 245 16.06 9.62 8.02
C ASP A 245 15.67 11.09 7.78
N GLU A 246 15.80 11.60 6.55
CA GLU A 246 15.37 12.97 6.21
C GLU A 246 13.85 13.15 6.27
N VAL A 247 13.07 12.14 5.86
CA VAL A 247 11.60 12.14 6.03
C VAL A 247 11.22 12.19 7.52
N VAL A 248 11.88 11.39 8.36
CA VAL A 248 11.61 11.35 9.81
C VAL A 248 11.98 12.66 10.49
N LYS A 249 13.05 13.35 10.05
CA LYS A 249 13.39 14.69 10.57
C LYS A 249 12.28 15.70 10.34
N VAL A 250 11.62 15.67 9.18
CA VAL A 250 10.44 16.53 8.92
C VAL A 250 9.36 16.24 9.95
N TYR A 251 9.00 14.97 10.15
CA TYR A 251 7.94 14.58 11.08
C TYR A 251 8.26 14.98 12.53
N ASN A 252 9.51 14.82 12.97
CA ASN A 252 9.95 15.25 14.30
C ASN A 252 9.94 16.78 14.48
N SER A 253 9.96 17.53 13.39
CA SER A 253 9.90 19.00 13.40
C SER A 253 8.48 19.55 13.36
N LEU A 254 7.47 18.69 13.08
CA LEU A 254 6.08 19.09 13.11
C LEU A 254 5.65 19.42 14.54
N LYS A 255 4.95 20.54 14.71
CA LYS A 255 4.34 20.92 15.99
C LYS A 255 2.93 20.31 16.06
N PRO A 256 2.65 19.41 17.01
CA PRO A 256 1.31 18.89 17.20
C PRO A 256 0.33 20.02 17.54
N LEU A 257 -0.85 20.01 16.89
CA LEU A 257 -1.91 20.95 17.20
C LEU A 257 -2.44 20.70 18.62
N GLN A 258 -2.48 21.76 19.43
CA GLN A 258 -3.15 21.73 20.73
C GLN A 258 -4.67 21.81 20.53
N LYS A 259 -5.45 21.32 21.51
CA LYS A 259 -6.92 21.27 21.41
C LYS A 259 -7.53 22.65 21.17
N GLU A 260 -6.92 23.67 21.76
CA GLU A 260 -7.34 25.07 21.70
C GLU A 260 -7.06 25.68 20.32
N GLU A 261 -6.09 25.16 19.57
CA GLU A 261 -5.73 25.64 18.23
C GLU A 261 -6.65 25.06 17.14
N ILE A 262 -7.23 23.88 17.36
CA ILE A 262 -8.03 23.14 16.36
C ILE A 262 -9.14 24.00 15.75
N PRO A 263 -9.98 24.74 16.51
CA PRO A 263 -11.06 25.54 15.93
C PRO A 263 -10.58 26.64 14.99
N SER A 264 -9.37 27.17 15.22
CA SER A 264 -8.79 28.27 14.43
C SER A 264 -7.96 27.79 13.23
N ARG A 265 -7.51 26.53 13.22
CA ARG A 265 -6.57 25.99 12.22
C ARG A 265 -7.12 24.85 11.38
N VAL A 266 -8.23 24.24 11.78
CA VAL A 266 -8.81 23.08 11.10
C VAL A 266 -10.25 23.38 10.71
N VAL A 267 -10.50 23.37 9.41
CA VAL A 267 -11.85 23.43 8.85
C VAL A 267 -12.27 22.01 8.47
N ARG A 268 -13.46 21.60 8.90
CA ARG A 268 -14.08 20.32 8.53
C ARG A 268 -15.36 20.60 7.77
N GLY A 269 -15.57 19.86 6.69
CA GLY A 269 -16.78 19.94 5.87
C GLY A 269 -17.37 18.56 5.62
N GLN A 270 -18.67 18.53 5.35
CA GLN A 270 -19.41 17.37 4.86
C GLN A 270 -20.20 17.83 3.64
N TYR A 271 -20.06 17.14 2.51
CA TYR A 271 -20.74 17.55 1.28
C TYR A 271 -22.24 17.27 1.39
N ILE A 272 -23.03 18.20 0.87
CA ILE A 272 -24.48 18.10 0.73
C ILE A 272 -24.83 17.81 -0.74
N GLU A 273 -26.12 17.76 -1.05
CA GLU A 273 -26.60 17.65 -2.42
C GLU A 273 -25.99 18.74 -3.29
N GLY A 274 -25.68 18.40 -4.53
CA GLY A 274 -25.12 19.34 -5.48
C GLY A 274 -25.31 18.87 -6.91
N GLU A 275 -24.95 19.72 -7.87
CA GLU A 275 -25.01 19.38 -9.28
C GLU A 275 -23.60 19.12 -9.82
N LYS A 276 -23.43 18.01 -10.55
CA LYS A 276 -22.20 17.70 -11.27
C LYS A 276 -22.51 17.43 -12.73
N LYS A 277 -22.09 18.36 -13.60
CA LYS A 277 -22.28 18.27 -15.07
C LYS A 277 -23.75 18.03 -15.46
N GLY A 278 -24.70 18.76 -14.88
CA GLY A 278 -26.13 18.57 -15.16
C GLY A 278 -26.80 17.40 -14.44
N VAL A 279 -26.06 16.61 -13.65
CA VAL A 279 -26.61 15.47 -12.89
C VAL A 279 -26.57 15.79 -11.40
N MET A 280 -27.71 15.66 -10.74
CA MET A 280 -27.80 15.78 -9.29
C MET A 280 -27.01 14.66 -8.60
N ALA A 281 -26.12 15.06 -7.70
CA ALA A 281 -25.39 14.18 -6.82
C ALA A 281 -26.01 14.26 -5.42
N GLY A 282 -26.30 13.11 -4.81
CA GLY A 282 -26.85 13.03 -3.46
C GLY A 282 -25.88 13.55 -2.40
N ALA A 283 -26.41 13.94 -1.25
CA ALA A 283 -25.63 14.30 -0.07
C ALA A 283 -24.85 13.11 0.49
N TYR A 284 -23.97 13.38 1.44
CA TYR A 284 -23.26 12.31 2.16
C TYR A 284 -24.19 11.44 3.04
N ARG A 285 -25.24 12.04 3.60
CA ARG A 285 -26.18 11.38 4.54
C ARG A 285 -27.34 10.71 3.83
#